data_AF-A0A7W8HUT0-F1
#
_entry.id   AF-A0A7W8HUT0-F1
#
_cell.length_a   1.000
_cell.length_b   1.000
_cell.length_c   1.000
_cell.angle_alpha   90.00
_cell.angle_beta   90.00
_cell.angle_gamma   90.00
#
_symmetry.space_group_name_H-M   'P 1'
#
loop_
_entity.id
_entity.type
_entity.pdbx_description
1 polymer ?
#
loop_
_entity_poly.entity_id
_entity_poly.type
_entity_poly.pdbx_seq_one_letter_code
_entity_poly.pdbx_strand_id
1 'polypeptide(L)'
;MARKSIEQRLAELDVRRSALKARLGKQERANDTRRKVLLGALVLHRLHSANDPEFTKRLGDWLRRELPGFLTRDSDKRLLADLLDPASANTADDRGSKEGTS
;
A
#
# COMPACT_ATOMS: atom_id res chain seq x y z
N MET A 1 -52.63 0.87 -18.45
CA MET A 1 -51.20 0.76 -18.08
C MET A 1 -50.37 1.50 -19.13
N ALA A 2 -49.96 2.73 -18.84
CA ALA A 2 -49.25 3.58 -19.81
C ALA A 2 -47.91 2.95 -20.20
N ARG A 3 -47.70 2.68 -21.50
CA ARG A 3 -46.39 2.30 -22.03
C ARG A 3 -45.46 3.50 -21.86
N LYS A 4 -44.41 3.36 -21.04
CA LYS A 4 -43.30 4.33 -20.99
C LYS A 4 -42.77 4.56 -22.41
N SER A 5 -42.50 5.82 -22.76
CA SER A 5 -41.91 6.15 -24.06
C SER A 5 -40.52 5.53 -24.18
N ILE A 6 -40.06 5.33 -25.42
CA ILE A 6 -38.72 4.77 -25.68
C ILE A 6 -37.64 5.64 -25.02
N GLU A 7 -37.83 6.96 -25.00
CA GLU A 7 -36.93 7.92 -24.35
C GLU A 7 -36.86 7.72 -22.83
N GLN A 8 -38.00 7.51 -22.16
CA GLN A 8 -38.03 7.23 -20.73
C GLN A 8 -37.31 5.93 -20.39
N ARG A 9 -37.42 4.90 -21.25
CA ARG A 9 -36.69 3.63 -21.10
C ARG A 9 -35.19 3.82 -21.32
N LEU A 10 -34.79 4.64 -22.29
CA LEU A 10 -33.39 4.98 -22.54
C LEU A 10 -32.78 5.68 -21.32
N ALA A 11 -33.48 6.70 -20.79
CA ALA A 11 -33.04 7.42 -19.60
C ALA A 11 -32.92 6.51 -18.37
N GLU A 12 -33.86 5.59 -18.16
CA GLU A 12 -33.78 4.60 -17.07
C GLU A 12 -32.58 3.65 -17.21
N LEU A 13 -32.25 3.24 -18.44
CA LEU A 13 -31.10 2.39 -18.71
C LEU A 13 -29.77 3.13 -18.50
N ASP A 14 -29.68 4.40 -18.89
CA ASP A 14 -28.49 5.21 -18.68
C ASP A 14 -28.24 5.52 -17.20
N VAL A 15 -29.30 5.78 -16.42
CA VAL A 15 -29.21 5.93 -14.96
C VAL A 15 -28.72 4.64 -14.30
N ARG A 16 -29.23 3.48 -14.72
CA ARG A 16 -28.76 2.19 -14.20
C ARG A 16 -27.29 1.93 -14.57
N ARG A 17 -26.90 2.25 -15.81
CA ARG A 17 -25.52 2.10 -16.29
C ARG A 17 -24.55 3.00 -15.54
N SER A 18 -24.91 4.26 -15.30
CA SER A 18 -24.07 5.20 -14.56
C SER A 18 -23.89 4.77 -13.09
N ALA A 19 -24.97 4.30 -12.45
CA ALA A 19 -24.91 3.76 -11.09
C ALA A 19 -24.01 2.53 -10.98
N LEU A 20 -24.10 1.59 -11.93
CA LEU A 20 -23.24 0.40 -11.98
C LEU A 20 -21.77 0.77 -12.20
N LYS A 21 -21.48 1.70 -13.13
CA LYS A 21 -20.12 2.22 -13.34
C LYS A 21 -19.55 2.90 -12.10
N ALA A 22 -20.35 3.71 -11.42
CA ALA A 22 -19.93 4.37 -10.18
C ALA A 22 -19.59 3.35 -9.08
N ARG A 23 -20.39 2.28 -8.96
CA ARG A 23 -20.12 1.18 -8.02
C ARG A 23 -18.86 0.42 -8.38
N LEU A 24 -18.64 0.14 -9.67
CA LEU A 24 -17.42 -0.52 -10.14
C LEU A 24 -16.18 0.32 -9.83
N GLY A 25 -16.20 1.62 -10.17
CA GLY A 25 -15.08 2.52 -9.87
C GLY A 25 -14.83 2.73 -8.36
N LYS A 26 -15.84 2.55 -7.51
CA LYS A 26 -15.65 2.50 -6.05
C LYS A 26 -14.93 1.21 -5.64
N GLN A 27 -15.33 0.07 -6.19
CA GLN A 27 -14.71 -1.22 -5.90
C GLN A 27 -13.26 -1.30 -6.37
N GLU A 28 -12.96 -0.74 -7.54
CA GLU A 28 -11.61 -0.69 -8.10
C GLU A 28 -10.67 0.14 -7.20
N ARG A 29 -11.10 1.33 -6.76
CA ARG A 29 -10.33 2.15 -5.80
C ARG A 29 -10.14 1.45 -4.46
N ALA A 30 -11.16 0.76 -3.96
CA ALA A 30 -11.06 -0.02 -2.73
C ALA A 30 -10.05 -1.17 -2.87
N ASN A 31 -10.09 -1.90 -3.98
CA ASN A 31 -9.13 -2.97 -4.28
C ASN A 31 -7.71 -2.44 -4.49
N ASP A 32 -7.54 -1.31 -5.18
CA ASP A 32 -6.23 -0.68 -5.38
C ASP A 32 -5.62 -0.24 -4.05
N THR A 33 -6.41 0.40 -3.18
CA THR A 33 -5.99 0.77 -1.83
C THR A 33 -5.59 -0.46 -1.03
N ARG A 34 -6.43 -1.53 -1.04
CA ARG A 34 -6.14 -2.78 -0.32
C ARG A 34 -4.86 -3.44 -0.84
N ARG A 35 -4.65 -3.48 -2.16
CA ARG A 35 -3.44 -4.05 -2.76
C ARG A 35 -2.19 -3.29 -2.33
N LYS A 36 -2.22 -1.96 -2.38
CA LYS A 36 -1.10 -1.10 -1.95
C LYS A 36 -0.77 -1.30 -0.48
N VAL A 37 -1.79 -1.35 0.38
CA VAL A 37 -1.62 -1.59 1.82
C VAL A 37 -1.02 -2.96 2.10
N LEU A 38 -1.54 -4.02 1.46
CA LEU A 38 -1.04 -5.39 1.66
C LEU A 38 0.41 -5.55 1.18
N LEU A 39 0.76 -4.98 0.02
CA LEU A 39 2.13 -5.00 -0.46
C LEU A 39 3.07 -4.22 0.47
N GLY A 40 2.65 -3.05 0.94
CA GLY A 40 3.42 -2.27 1.91
C GLY A 40 3.64 -3.03 3.22
N ALA A 41 2.58 -3.63 3.77
CA ALA A 41 2.65 -4.43 4.99
C ALA A 41 3.59 -5.66 4.83
N LEU A 42 3.56 -6.33 3.68
CA LEU A 42 4.45 -7.45 3.38
C LEU A 42 5.91 -7.01 3.33
N VAL A 43 6.20 -5.89 2.65
CA VAL A 43 7.56 -5.34 2.56
C VAL A 43 8.09 -4.98 3.95
N LEU A 44 7.28 -4.29 4.75
CA LEU A 44 7.63 -3.96 6.14
C LEU A 44 7.86 -5.22 6.96
N HIS A 45 6.96 -6.21 6.88
CA HIS A 45 7.12 -7.48 7.58
C HIS A 45 8.43 -8.19 7.19
N ARG A 46 8.79 -8.18 5.91
CA ARG A 46 10.01 -8.81 5.40
C ARG A 46 11.27 -8.11 5.91
N LEU A 47 11.25 -6.78 6.01
CA LEU A 47 12.35 -6.01 6.59
C LEU A 47 12.58 -6.31 8.08
N HIS A 48 11.52 -6.63 8.82
CA HIS A 48 11.61 -7.00 10.24
C HIS A 48 11.87 -8.49 10.47
N SER A 49 11.59 -9.35 9.47
CA SER A 49 11.76 -10.79 9.59
C SER A 49 13.21 -11.19 9.29
N ALA A 50 13.92 -11.66 10.31
CA ALA A 50 15.31 -12.11 10.22
C ALA A 50 15.54 -13.43 9.45
N ASN A 51 14.51 -13.95 8.77
CA ASN A 51 14.61 -15.22 8.03
C ASN A 51 15.62 -15.16 6.86
N ASP A 52 15.91 -13.98 6.33
CA ASP A 52 16.88 -13.80 5.23
C ASP A 52 17.57 -12.43 5.33
N PRO A 53 18.67 -12.32 6.10
CA PRO A 53 19.37 -11.06 6.33
C PRO A 53 19.92 -10.42 5.06
N GLU A 54 20.37 -11.22 4.09
CA GLU A 54 20.91 -10.72 2.82
C GLU A 54 19.80 -10.12 1.96
N PHE A 55 18.67 -10.81 1.85
CA PHE A 55 17.51 -10.29 1.13
C PHE A 55 16.96 -9.03 1.78
N THR A 56 16.85 -8.99 3.11
CA THR A 56 16.40 -7.81 3.87
C THR A 56 17.31 -6.62 3.63
N LYS A 57 18.64 -6.81 3.64
CA LYS A 57 19.60 -5.76 3.33
C LYS A 57 19.45 -5.25 1.89
N ARG A 58 19.40 -6.16 0.91
CA ARG A 58 19.21 -5.80 -0.51
C ARG A 58 17.90 -5.07 -0.77
N LEU A 59 16.82 -5.49 -0.11
CA LEU A 59 15.51 -4.86 -0.22
C LEU A 59 15.52 -3.46 0.40
N GLY A 60 16.13 -3.30 1.57
CA GLY A 60 16.30 -2.00 2.23
C GLY A 60 17.12 -1.03 1.37
N ASP A 61 18.25 -1.48 0.80
CA ASP A 61 19.08 -0.66 -0.08
C ASP A 61 18.36 -0.27 -1.37
N TRP A 62 17.55 -1.18 -1.93
CA TRP A 62 16.69 -0.87 -3.07
C TRP A 62 15.62 0.16 -2.71
N LEU A 63 14.93 0.00 -1.57
CA LEU A 63 13.92 0.95 -1.08
C LEU A 63 14.50 2.33 -0.87
N ARG A 64 15.70 2.45 -0.28
CA ARG A 64 16.39 3.74 -0.08
C ARG A 64 16.69 4.48 -1.36
N ARG A 65 16.94 3.76 -2.46
CA ARG A 65 17.20 4.38 -3.77
C ARG A 65 15.92 4.78 -4.49
N GLU A 66 14.90 3.93 -4.45
CA GLU A 66 13.67 4.13 -5.25
C GLU A 66 12.60 4.97 -4.51
N LEU A 67 12.47 4.86 -3.19
CA LEU A 67 11.47 5.61 -2.41
C LEU A 67 11.61 7.13 -2.56
N PRO A 68 12.81 7.75 -2.47
CA PRO A 68 12.93 9.19 -2.65
C PRO A 68 12.45 9.70 -4.01
N GLY A 69 12.56 8.88 -5.06
CA GLY A 69 12.05 9.18 -6.40
C GLY A 69 10.55 8.91 -6.55
N PHE A 70 10.01 7.94 -5.81
CA PHE A 70 8.58 7.61 -5.79
C PHE A 70 7.75 8.58 -4.92
N LEU A 71 8.33 9.06 -3.83
CA LEU A 71 7.68 9.94 -2.86
C LEU A 71 7.67 11.38 -3.38
N THR A 72 6.50 11.80 -3.84
CA THR A 72 6.29 13.16 -4.37
C THR A 72 6.03 14.19 -3.26
N ARG A 73 5.64 13.76 -2.05
CA ARG A 73 5.31 14.64 -0.93
C ARG A 73 6.34 14.54 0.18
N ASP A 74 6.76 15.70 0.71
CA ASP A 74 7.71 15.75 1.82
C ASP A 74 7.17 15.14 3.12
N SER A 75 5.85 15.17 3.32
CA SER A 75 5.17 14.49 4.42
C SER A 75 5.45 12.99 4.43
N ASP A 76 5.36 12.35 3.25
CA ASP A 76 5.55 10.92 3.10
C ASP A 76 7.03 10.54 3.26
N LYS A 77 7.95 11.41 2.81
CA LYS A 77 9.39 11.26 3.04
C LYS A 77 9.74 11.28 4.53
N ARG A 78 9.10 12.16 5.31
CA ARG A 78 9.29 12.20 6.78
C ARG A 78 8.74 10.95 7.47
N LEU A 79 7.57 10.46 7.04
CA LEU A 79 6.98 9.23 7.59
C LEU A 79 7.86 7.98 7.35
N LEU A 80 8.64 7.98 6.26
CA LEU A 80 9.51 6.88 5.87
C LEU A 80 10.99 7.15 6.18
N ALA A 81 11.32 8.24 6.90
CA ALA A 81 12.69 8.63 7.18
C ALA A 81 13.48 7.53 7.91
N ASP A 82 12.85 6.85 8.87
CA ASP A 82 13.46 5.76 9.63
C ASP A 82 13.84 4.57 8.73
N LEU A 83 13.06 4.31 7.68
CA LEU A 83 13.35 3.29 6.69
C LEU A 83 14.45 3.74 5.70
N LEU A 84 14.48 5.03 5.41
CA LEU A 84 15.47 5.64 4.52
C LEU A 84 16.85 5.76 5.20
N ASP A 85 16.90 5.81 6.52
CA ASP A 85 18.14 5.95 7.27
C ASP A 85 18.96 4.63 7.22
N PRO A 86 20.22 4.66 6.74
CA PRO A 86 21.13 3.53 6.80
C PRO A 86 21.35 3.00 8.23
N ALA A 87 21.25 3.85 9.25
CA ALA A 87 21.52 3.49 10.65
C ALA A 87 20.45 2.56 11.26
N SER A 88 19.21 2.58 10.76
CA SER A 88 18.11 1.79 11.33
C SER A 88 18.18 0.29 10.98
N ALA A 89 19.09 -0.12 10.08
CA ALA A 89 19.32 -1.54 9.76
C ALA A 89 20.09 -2.30 10.85
N ASN A 90 20.83 -1.60 11.71
CA ASN A 90 21.65 -2.23 12.77
C ASN A 90 20.88 -2.45 14.09
N THR A 91 19.70 -1.87 14.28
CA THR A 91 18.94 -1.98 15.54
C THR A 91 17.99 -3.19 15.60
N ALA A 92 17.85 -3.94 14.51
CA ALA A 92 17.11 -5.21 14.51
C ALA A 92 17.94 -6.37 15.10
N ASP A 93 19.27 -6.26 15.10
CA ASP A 93 20.19 -7.30 15.60
C ASP A 93 20.41 -7.23 17.13
N ASP A 94 20.19 -6.06 17.74
CA ASP A 94 20.45 -5.84 19.19
C ASP A 94 19.25 -6.18 20.10
N ARG A 95 18.05 -6.37 19.55
CA ARG A 95 16.83 -6.64 20.35
C ARG A 95 16.68 -8.10 20.83
N GLY A 96 17.68 -8.96 20.58
CA GLY A 96 17.68 -10.38 20.97
C GLY A 96 18.58 -10.75 22.15
N SER A 97 19.34 -9.82 22.76
CA SER A 97 20.43 -10.18 23.70
C SER A 97 20.27 -9.75 25.16
N LYS A 98 19.06 -9.39 25.62
CA LYS A 98 18.83 -9.05 27.04
C LYS A 98 17.63 -9.75 27.66
N GLU A 99 17.63 -11.08 27.70
CA GLU A 99 16.92 -11.83 28.75
C GLU A 99 17.82 -12.98 29.21
N GLY A 100 18.50 -12.77 30.34
CA GLY A 100 19.32 -13.80 30.96
C GLY A 100 20.35 -13.22 31.91
N THR A 101 19.93 -12.68 33.07
CA THR A 101 20.57 -12.87 34.38
C THR A 101 19.87 -12.02 35.45
N SER A 102 19.17 -12.68 36.36
CA SER A 102 19.34 -12.58 37.82
C SER A 102 18.40 -13.54 38.52
#